data_AF-A0A6C0KGY5-F1
#
_entry.id   AF-A0A6C0KGY5-F1
#
_cell.length_a   1.000
_cell.length_b   1.000
_cell.length_c   1.000
_cell.angle_alpha   90.00
_cell.angle_beta   90.00
_cell.angle_gamma   90.00
#
_symmetry.space_group_name_H-M   'P 1'
#
loop_
_entity.id
_entity.type
_entity.pdbx_description
1 polymer ?
#
loop_
_entity_poly.entity_id
_entity_poly.type
_entity_poly.pdbx_seq_one_letter_code
_entity_poly.pdbx_strand_id
1 'polypeptide(L)' 'MIGWLLIVVGAVLAAWTLYSMFVKRTTSWVWGALWIAGGVALVWYGYNQEFPPQPSLFTGGRSRWY' A
#
# COMPACT_ATOMS: atom_id res chain seq x y z
N MET A 1 4.96 10.28 8.86
CA MET A 1 3.53 10.63 9.03
C MET A 1 2.70 10.40 7.78
N ILE A 2 3.10 10.92 6.61
CA ILE A 2 2.34 10.67 5.37
C ILE A 2 2.31 9.18 4.97
N GLY A 3 3.39 8.42 5.25
CA GLY A 3 3.44 6.98 5.03
C GLY A 3 2.36 6.22 5.80
N TRP A 4 2.16 6.53 7.08
CA TRP A 4 1.07 5.98 7.88
C TRP A 4 -0.32 6.28 7.33
N LEU A 5 -0.56 7.49 6.81
CA LEU A 5 -1.84 7.82 6.17
C LEU A 5 -2.09 6.94 4.96
N LEU A 6 -1.07 6.72 4.12
CA LEU A 6 -1.18 5.86 2.93
C LEU A 6 -1.40 4.39 3.31
N ILE A 7 -0.76 3.92 4.38
CA ILE A 7 -0.99 2.57 4.95
C ILE A 7 -2.43 2.41 5.41
N VAL A 8 -2.95 3.35 6.20
CA VAL A 8 -4.33 3.28 6.72
C VAL A 8 -5.34 3.35 5.57
N VAL A 9 -5.17 4.29 4.64
CA VAL A 9 -6.05 4.44 3.48
C VAL A 9 -6.03 3.18 2.60
N GLY A 10 -4.85 2.64 2.31
CA GLY A 10 -4.72 1.42 1.52
C GLY A 10 -5.37 0.20 2.19
N ALA A 11 -5.19 0.05 3.51
CA ALA A 11 -5.79 -1.04 4.28
C ALA A 11 -7.33 -0.91 4.33
N VAL A 12 -7.86 0.29 4.57
CA VAL A 12 -9.31 0.55 4.58
C VAL A 12 -9.91 0.27 3.20
N LEU A 13 -9.24 0.69 2.13
CA LEU A 13 -9.71 0.49 0.77
C LEU A 13 -9.75 -1.00 0.40
N ALA A 14 -8.72 -1.77 0.76
CA ALA A 14 -8.70 -3.22 0.55
C ALA A 14 -9.81 -3.91 1.37
N ALA A 15 -9.96 -3.57 2.65
CA ALA A 15 -10.98 -4.14 3.54
C ALA A 15 -12.41 -3.82 3.05
N TRP A 16 -12.67 -2.59 2.65
CA TRP A 16 -13.96 -2.17 2.10
C TRP A 16 -14.30 -2.88 0.80
N THR A 17 -13.30 -3.10 -0.05
CA THR A 17 -13.48 -3.84 -1.31
C THR A 17 -13.82 -5.29 -1.04
N LEU A 18 -13.10 -5.95 -0.13
CA LEU A 18 -13.42 -7.32 0.30
C LEU A 18 -14.85 -7.41 0.87
N TYR A 19 -15.23 -6.47 1.74
CA TYR A 19 -16.59 -6.41 2.27
C TYR A 19 -17.64 -6.25 1.15
N SER A 20 -17.37 -5.39 0.17
CA SER A 20 -18.28 -5.16 -0.95
C SER A 20 -18.39 -6.36 -1.90
N MET A 21 -17.31 -7.13 -2.06
CA MET A 21 -17.30 -8.35 -2.87
C MET A 21 -18.01 -9.52 -2.18
N PHE A 22 -17.70 -9.78 -0.91
CA PHE A 22 -18.16 -10.99 -0.22
C PHE A 22 -19.51 -10.81 0.48
N VAL A 23 -19.76 -9.64 1.07
CA VAL A 23 -20.98 -9.38 1.85
C VAL A 23 -22.05 -8.78 0.96
N LYS A 24 -21.76 -7.64 0.32
CA LYS A 24 -22.74 -6.95 -0.53
C LYS A 24 -22.90 -7.62 -1.90
N ARG A 25 -21.87 -8.30 -2.39
CA ARG A 25 -21.81 -8.90 -3.75
C ARG A 25 -22.13 -7.88 -4.86
N THR A 26 -21.85 -6.60 -4.61
CA THR A 26 -22.15 -5.49 -5.53
C THR A 26 -20.99 -5.16 -6.47
N THR A 27 -19.81 -5.71 -6.20
CA THR A 27 -18.57 -5.37 -6.91
C THR A 27 -18.15 -6.54 -7.79
N SER A 28 -17.89 -6.27 -9.07
CA SER A 28 -17.33 -7.26 -10.00
C SER A 28 -15.97 -7.75 -9.52
N TRP A 29 -15.69 -9.04 -9.72
CA TRP A 29 -14.44 -9.69 -9.32
C TRP A 29 -13.20 -9.03 -9.92
N VAL A 30 -13.28 -8.59 -11.18
CA VAL A 30 -12.16 -7.93 -11.88
C VAL A 30 -11.87 -6.58 -11.24
N TRP A 31 -12.90 -5.76 -11.06
CA TRP A 31 -12.78 -4.44 -10.45
C TRP A 31 -12.36 -4.53 -8.98
N GLY A 32 -12.92 -5.48 -8.24
CA GLY A 32 -12.55 -5.74 -6.86
C GLY A 32 -11.09 -6.16 -6.70
N ALA A 33 -10.58 -7.03 -7.58
CA ALA A 33 -9.17 -7.41 -7.58
C ALA A 33 -8.24 -6.21 -7.82
N LEU A 34 -8.60 -5.31 -8.75
CA LEU A 34 -7.82 -4.09 -9.00
C LEU A 34 -7.79 -3.15 -7.78
N TRP A 35 -8.92 -2.97 -7.10
CA TRP A 35 -8.98 -2.15 -5.90
C TRP A 35 -8.18 -2.76 -4.73
N ILE A 36 -8.24 -4.08 -4.56
CA ILE A 36 -7.42 -4.78 -3.56
C ILE A 36 -5.93 -4.61 -3.87
N ALA A 37 -5.53 -4.84 -5.12
CA ALA A 37 -4.14 -4.66 -5.56
C ALA A 37 -3.67 -3.21 -5.36
N GLY A 38 -4.50 -2.23 -5.71
CA GLY A 38 -4.22 -0.81 -5.49
C GLY A 38 -4.10 -0.45 -4.01
N GLY A 39 -4.96 -0.99 -3.15
CA GLY A 39 -4.88 -0.81 -1.70
C GLY A 39 -3.59 -1.39 -1.11
N VAL A 40 -3.20 -2.61 -1.52
CA VAL A 40 -1.94 -3.24 -1.12
C VAL A 40 -0.73 -2.45 -1.61
N ALA A 41 -0.76 -1.96 -2.86
CA ALA A 41 0.30 -1.12 -3.41
C ALA A 41 0.46 0.20 -2.62
N LEU A 42 -0.65 0.81 -2.20
CA LEU A 42 -0.66 1.99 -1.33
C LEU A 42 -0.03 1.71 0.03
N VAL A 43 -0.37 0.58 0.64
CA VAL A 43 0.24 0.15 1.91
C VAL A 43 1.73 -0.07 1.75
N TRP A 44 2.13 -0.79 0.71
CA TRP A 44 3.54 -1.03 0.41
C TRP A 44 4.31 0.27 0.20
N TYR A 45 3.74 1.20 -0.58
CA TYR A 45 4.36 2.49 -0.83
C TYR A 45 4.46 3.34 0.45
N GLY A 46 3.39 3.43 1.24
CA GLY A 46 3.40 4.12 2.53
C GLY A 46 4.39 3.53 3.52
N TYR A 47 4.54 2.19 3.53
CA TYR A 47 5.54 1.50 4.34
C TYR A 47 6.96 1.88 3.93
N ASN A 48 7.28 1.88 2.64
CA ASN A 48 8.61 2.28 2.15
C ASN A 48 8.91 3.76 2.39
N GLN A 49 7.90 4.63 2.47
CA GLN A 49 8.10 6.03 2.85
C GLN A 49 8.41 6.19 4.34
N GLU A 50 7.71 5.47 5.21
CA GLU A 50 7.91 5.60 6.66
C GLU A 50 9.17 4.83 7.13
N PHE A 51 9.48 3.72 6.46
CA PHE A 51 10.64 2.87 6.71
C PHE A 51 11.47 2.75 5.43
N PRO A 52 12.17 3.82 5.01
CA PRO A 52 12.98 3.79 3.80
C PRO A 52 14.05 2.68 3.93
N PRO A 53 14.22 1.86 2.89
CA PRO A 53 15.18 0.76 2.93
C PRO A 53 16.56 1.33 3.24
N GLN A 54 17.23 0.76 4.25
CA GLN A 54 18.58 1.15 4.56
C GLN A 54 19.48 0.75 3.37
N PRO A 55 20.31 1.66 2.84
CA PRO A 55 21.25 1.29 1.80
C PRO A 55 22.14 0.18 2.33
N SER A 56 22.24 -0.93 1.60
CA SER A 56 23.14 -2.00 2.00
C SER A 56 24.57 -1.46 2.01
N LEU A 57 25.38 -1.90 2.98
CA LEU A 57 26.76 -1.46 3.18
C LEU A 57 27.68 -1.64 1.94
N PHE A 58 27.21 -2.35 0.91
CA PHE A 58 27.90 -2.58 -0.36
C PHE A 58 27.42 -1.68 -1.51
N THR A 59 26.39 -0.86 -1.30
CA THR A 59 25.92 0.08 -2.32
C THR A 59 26.68 1.40 -2.14
N GLY A 60 27.87 1.47 -2.75
CA GLY A 60 28.74 2.63 -2.68
C GLY A 60 28.01 3.95 -2.93
N GLY A 61 28.17 4.88 -1.99
CA GLY A 61 28.28 6.31 -2.31
C GLY A 61 27.01 7.09 -2.59
N ARG A 62 25.79 6.59 -2.34
CA ARG A 62 24.60 7.46 -2.39
C ARG A 62 24.37 8.12 -1.05
N SER A 63 25.01 9.28 -0.91
CA SER A 63 24.75 10.28 0.11
C SER A 63 23.25 10.43 0.34
N ARG A 64 22.82 10.14 1.57
CA ARG A 64 21.49 10.41 2.08
C ARG A 64 21.31 11.91 2.14
N TRP A 65 20.62 12.49 1.16
CA TRP A 65 20.01 13.80 1.32
C TRP A 65 18.54 13.57 1.64
N TYR A 66 18.21 13.88 2.89
CA TYR A 66 16.91 14.24 3.46
C TYR A 66 15.66 13.90 2.65
#